data_AF-A0A6B3W883-F1
#
_entry.id   AF-A0A6B3W883-F1
#
_cell.length_a   1.000
_cell.length_b   1.000
_cell.length_c   1.000
_cell.angle_alpha   90.00
_cell.angle_beta   90.00
_cell.angle_gamma   90.00
#
_symmetry.space_group_name_H-M   'P 1'
#
loop_
_entity.id
_entity.type
_entity.pdbx_description
1 polymer ?
#
loop_
_entity_poly.entity_id
_entity_poly.type
_entity_poly.pdbx_seq_one_letter_code
_entity_poly.pdbx_strand_id
1 'polypeptide(L)' 'MNTDGHRFEKDLMSVEPDFLVEDQLIVEIKAVKDLSGEHQSQLLNYLRATGLDAGLLVNFGKPRIQVKRLVN' A
#
# COMPACT_ATOMS: atom_id res chain seq x y z
N MET A 1 -8.66 32.51 3.87
CA MET A 1 -7.99 31.44 3.12
C MET A 1 -8.36 30.15 3.79
N ASN A 2 -9.16 29.32 3.12
CA ASN A 2 -9.92 28.22 3.70
C ASN A 2 -8.99 27.14 4.28
N THR A 3 -9.29 26.70 5.51
CA THR A 3 -8.52 25.73 6.31
C THR A 3 -9.06 24.30 6.24
N ASP A 4 -9.84 23.97 5.21
CA ASP A 4 -10.58 22.69 5.16
C ASP A 4 -9.94 21.63 4.26
N GLY A 5 -8.69 21.83 3.82
CA GLY A 5 -8.00 20.92 2.89
C GLY A 5 -7.19 19.77 3.54
N HIS A 6 -6.92 19.82 4.85
CA HIS A 6 -5.96 18.89 5.47
C HIS A 6 -6.60 17.79 6.34
N ARG A 7 -7.93 17.77 6.46
CA ARG A 7 -8.62 16.84 7.38
C ARG A 7 -9.38 15.70 6.70
N PHE A 8 -9.48 15.68 5.37
CA PHE A 8 -10.18 14.62 4.64
C PHE A 8 -9.27 13.50 4.12
N GLU A 9 -7.94 13.69 4.07
CA GLU A 9 -6.99 12.63 3.64
C GLU A 9 -6.58 11.67 4.79
N LYS A 10 -6.54 12.18 6.02
CA LYS A 10 -5.96 11.46 7.16
C LYS A 10 -6.82 10.29 7.66
N ASP A 11 -8.14 10.35 7.43
CA ASP A 11 -9.09 9.38 7.99
C ASP A 11 -9.33 8.15 7.10
N LEU A 12 -8.92 8.18 5.82
CA LEU A 12 -8.94 6.99 4.94
C LEU A 12 -7.59 6.24 4.93
N MET A 13 -6.51 6.91 5.34
CA MET A 13 -5.12 6.41 5.37
C MET A 13 -4.63 6.19 6.81
N SER A 14 -5.36 5.43 7.63
CA SER A 14 -4.92 5.14 9.01
C SER A 14 -3.64 4.29 9.11
N VAL A 15 -3.03 3.92 7.99
CA VAL A 15 -1.84 3.07 7.96
C VAL A 15 -0.86 3.66 6.94
N GLU A 16 0.34 4.00 7.40
CA GLU A 16 1.48 4.42 6.57
C GLU A 16 2.08 3.18 5.89
N PRO A 17 2.47 3.24 4.61
CA PRO A 17 3.10 2.10 3.97
C PRO A 17 4.44 1.76 4.62
N ASP A 18 4.81 0.47 4.63
CA ASP A 18 6.10 0.05 5.23
C ASP A 18 7.30 0.74 4.56
N PHE A 19 7.24 0.89 3.22
CA PHE A 19 8.23 1.66 2.46
C PHE A 19 7.62 2.41 1.29
N LEU A 20 8.15 3.61 1.06
CA LEU A 20 8.02 4.37 -0.17
C LEU A 20 9.42 4.51 -0.78
N VAL A 21 9.63 3.95 -1.97
CA VAL A 21 10.92 3.95 -2.66
C VAL A 21 10.91 5.01 -3.75
N GLU A 22 11.84 5.97 -3.64
CA GLU A 22 12.06 7.06 -4.61
C GLU A 22 10.77 7.80 -5.02
N ASP A 23 9.82 7.95 -4.09
CA ASP A 23 8.49 8.54 -4.33
C ASP A 23 7.73 7.94 -5.53
N GLN A 24 8.02 6.68 -5.88
CA GLN A 24 7.52 6.02 -7.09
C GLN A 24 6.93 4.64 -6.86
N LEU A 25 7.35 3.95 -5.80
CA LEU A 25 6.95 2.56 -5.54
C LEU A 25 6.63 2.35 -4.08
N ILE A 26 5.42 1.87 -3.81
CA ILE A 26 5.00 1.43 -2.46
C ILE A 26 5.38 -0.04 -2.27
N VAL A 27 5.97 -0.38 -1.12
CA VAL A 27 6.26 -1.76 -0.73
C VAL A 27 5.62 -2.07 0.61
N GLU A 28 4.82 -3.11 0.65
CA GLU A 28 4.08 -3.61 1.81
C GLU A 28 4.57 -5.01 2.18
N ILE A 29 4.95 -5.17 3.44
CA ILE A 29 5.45 -6.43 4.00
C ILE A 29 4.33 -7.13 4.76
N LYS A 30 4.16 -8.42 4.52
CA LYS A 30 3.21 -9.26 5.25
C LYS A 30 3.91 -10.51 5.78
N ALA A 31 3.44 -11.02 6.91
CA ALA A 31 3.87 -12.30 7.50
C ALA A 31 2.64 -13.20 7.70
N VAL A 32 1.98 -13.55 6.59
CA VAL A 32 0.69 -14.24 6.59
C VAL A 32 0.74 -15.56 5.86
N LYS A 33 -0.16 -16.48 6.21
CA LYS A 33 -0.27 -17.77 5.52
C LYS A 33 -0.54 -17.59 4.02
N ASP A 34 -1.41 -16.67 3.64
CA ASP A 34 -1.73 -16.34 2.26
C ASP A 34 -2.06 -14.85 2.10
N LEU A 35 -1.71 -14.27 0.94
CA LEU A 35 -2.16 -12.92 0.60
C LEU A 35 -3.66 -12.96 0.27
N SER A 36 -4.46 -12.15 0.97
CA SER A 36 -5.90 -12.00 0.72
C SER A 36 -6.19 -10.93 -0.34
N GLY A 37 -7.47 -10.82 -0.72
CA GLY A 37 -7.96 -9.69 -1.52
C GLY A 37 -7.90 -8.36 -0.75
N GLU A 38 -8.04 -8.39 0.57
CA GLU A 38 -7.95 -7.21 1.42
C GLU A 38 -6.57 -6.55 1.35
N HIS A 39 -5.48 -7.33 1.42
CA HIS A 39 -4.12 -6.79 1.27
C HIS A 39 -3.91 -6.10 -0.09
N GLN A 40 -4.56 -6.62 -1.15
CA GLN A 40 -4.48 -6.04 -2.48
C GLN A 40 -5.31 -4.75 -2.58
N SER A 41 -6.53 -4.77 -2.06
CA SER A 41 -7.40 -3.60 -1.99
C SER A 41 -6.75 -2.47 -1.19
N GLN A 42 -6.06 -2.79 -0.09
CA GLN A 42 -5.28 -1.83 0.68
C GLN A 42 -4.20 -1.17 -0.19
N LEU A 43 -3.35 -1.98 -0.84
CA LEU A 43 -2.29 -1.42 -1.69
C LEU A 43 -2.84 -0.61 -2.87
N LEU A 44 -3.91 -1.07 -3.52
CA LEU A 44 -4.58 -0.32 -4.60
C LEU A 44 -5.15 1.02 -4.12
N ASN A 45 -5.69 1.07 -2.89
CA ASN A 45 -6.16 2.34 -2.32
C ASN A 45 -5.00 3.31 -2.13
N TYR A 46 -3.83 2.85 -1.71
CA TYR A 46 -2.65 3.71 -1.65
C TYR A 46 -2.22 4.22 -3.02
N LEU A 47 -2.14 3.33 -4.02
CA LEU A 47 -1.77 3.74 -5.38
C LEU A 47 -2.71 4.83 -5.91
N ARG A 48 -4.02 4.69 -5.68
CA ARG A 48 -5.01 5.71 -6.08
C ARG A 48 -4.88 7.01 -5.28
N ALA A 49 -4.69 6.93 -3.96
CA ALA A 49 -4.58 8.10 -3.11
C ALA A 49 -3.29 8.90 -3.35
N THR A 50 -2.19 8.20 -3.67
CA THR A 50 -0.88 8.80 -3.91
C THR A 50 -0.61 9.16 -5.37
N GLY A 51 -1.43 8.65 -6.29
CA GLY A 51 -1.22 8.80 -7.74
C GLY A 51 -0.05 7.97 -8.29
N LEU A 52 0.43 6.98 -7.53
CA LEU A 52 1.53 6.11 -7.94
C LEU A 52 1.05 4.94 -8.82
N ASP A 53 1.87 4.56 -9.79
CA ASP A 53 1.48 3.57 -10.80
C ASP A 53 1.65 2.12 -10.33
N ALA A 54 2.50 1.85 -9.34
CA ALA A 54 2.84 0.49 -8.94
C ALA A 54 3.15 0.34 -7.45
N GLY A 55 2.89 -0.87 -6.96
CA GLY A 55 3.31 -1.29 -5.63
C GLY A 55 3.60 -2.79 -5.54
N LEU A 56 4.30 -3.19 -4.48
CA LEU A 56 4.66 -4.57 -4.18
C LEU A 56 4.06 -5.03 -2.84
N LEU A 57 3.41 -6.19 -2.85
CA LEU A 57 3.15 -6.98 -1.66
C LEU A 57 4.22 -8.06 -1.53
N VAL A 58 4.95 -8.07 -0.43
CA VAL A 58 6.00 -9.06 -0.13
C VAL A 58 5.59 -9.86 1.10
N ASN A 59 5.28 -11.14 0.92
CA ASN A 59 4.87 -12.03 2.00
C ASN A 59 6.01 -12.96 2.44
N PHE A 60 6.42 -12.82 3.70
CA PHE A 60 7.42 -13.64 4.40
C PHE A 60 6.80 -14.74 5.27
N GLY A 61 5.46 -14.84 5.34
CA GLY A 61 4.77 -15.86 6.15
C GLY A 61 4.80 -17.29 5.57
N LYS A 62 5.52 -17.49 4.46
CA LYS A 62 5.68 -18.77 3.78
C LYS A 62 7.15 -19.21 3.78
N PRO A 63 7.44 -20.52 3.61
CA PRO A 63 8.81 -21.01 3.47
C PRO A 63 9.60 -20.39 2.31
N ARG A 64 8.90 -19.81 1.32
CA ARG A 64 9.48 -19.04 0.22
C ARG A 64 8.81 -17.67 0.17
N ILE A 65 9.61 -16.63 -0.05
CA ILE A 65 9.09 -15.28 -0.24
C ILE A 65 8.12 -15.27 -1.43
N GLN A 66 6.92 -14.74 -1.19
CA GLN A 66 5.93 -14.50 -2.24
C GLN A 66 5.87 -13.00 -2.52
N VAL A 67 6.11 -12.61 -3.77
CA VAL A 67 6.02 -11.21 -4.20
C VAL A 67 4.86 -11.07 -5.18
N LYS A 68 4.01 -10.06 -4.99
CA LYS A 68 2.95 -9.70 -5.92
C LYS A 68 3.06 -8.22 -6.27
N ARG A 69 3.22 -7.92 -7.57
CA ARG A 69 3.15 -6.56 -8.10
C ARG A 69 1.71 -6.21 -8.45
N LEU A 70 1.27 -5.03 -8.02
CA LEU A 70 0.01 -4.42 -8.41
C LEU A 70 0.31 -3.14 -9.19
N VAL A 71 -0.54 -2.87 -10.18
CA VAL A 71 -0.48 -1.67 -11.02
C VAL A 71 -1.86 -1.02 -11.04
N ASN A 72 -1.89 0.32 -11.06
CA ASN A 72 -3.12 1.10 -11.14
C ASN A 72 -3.64 1.19 -12.59
#